data_AF-A0A0R1P1E7-F1
#
_entry.id   AF-A0A0R1P1E7-F1
#
_cell.length_a   1.000
_cell.length_b   1.000
_cell.length_c   1.000
_cell.angle_alpha   90.00
_cell.angle_beta   90.00
_cell.angle_gamma   90.00
#
_symmetry.space_group_name_H-M   'P 1'
#
loop_
_entity.id
_entity.type
_entity.pdbx_description
1 polymer ?
#
loop_
_entity_poly.entity_id
_entity_poly.type
_entity_poly.pdbx_seq_one_letter_code
_entity_poly.pdbx_strand_id
1 'polypeptide(L)'
;MMDENKFRQQAPWAIPSNAQFSEDHRVGYRQISFHWEDAGWQYNARWHQQLPTATLITYPSWQLSRVLPGKGFGPAAHQRREEVLVGDQWLPMRQIRYCALRLAKGVATSQELMLLKRAHVRASF
;
A
#
# COMPACT_ATOMS: atom_id res chain seq x y z
N MET A 1 5.44 20.75 -14.19
CA MET A 1 4.01 20.75 -13.81
C MET A 1 3.79 19.43 -13.10
N MET A 2 3.47 19.45 -11.80
CA MET A 2 3.53 18.26 -10.94
C MET A 2 2.59 17.15 -11.43
N ASP A 3 3.10 15.92 -11.52
CA ASP A 3 2.41 14.72 -12.02
C ASP A 3 1.22 14.26 -11.14
N GLU A 4 0.85 14.99 -10.08
CA GLU A 4 -0.17 14.58 -9.09
C GLU A 4 -1.47 14.12 -9.74
N ASN A 5 -2.09 14.96 -10.58
CA ASN A 5 -3.37 14.63 -11.22
C ASN A 5 -3.28 13.39 -12.11
N LYS A 6 -2.13 13.19 -12.76
CA LYS A 6 -1.88 12.01 -13.59
C LYS A 6 -1.82 10.75 -12.72
N PHE A 7 -1.03 10.75 -11.65
CA PHE A 7 -0.96 9.62 -10.73
C PHE A 7 -2.31 9.34 -10.05
N ARG A 8 -3.04 10.39 -9.67
CA ARG A 8 -4.38 10.29 -9.08
C ARG A 8 -5.37 9.56 -9.99
N GLN A 9 -5.37 9.88 -11.29
CA GLN A 9 -6.23 9.26 -12.29
C GLN A 9 -5.81 7.83 -12.66
N GLN A 10 -4.53 7.51 -12.51
CA GLN A 10 -3.97 6.19 -12.82
C GLN A 10 -4.00 5.20 -11.66
N ALA A 11 -4.35 5.66 -10.45
CA ALA A 11 -4.57 4.78 -9.34
C ALA A 11 -5.73 3.82 -9.65
N PRO A 12 -5.65 2.52 -9.30
CA PRO A 12 -6.72 1.57 -9.62
C PRO A 12 -7.97 1.74 -8.74
N TRP A 13 -7.98 2.76 -7.88
CA TRP A 13 -9.06 3.14 -6.98
C TRP A 13 -9.14 4.66 -6.93
N ALA A 14 -10.34 5.19 -6.64
CA ALA A 14 -10.55 6.61 -6.49
C ALA A 14 -9.74 7.16 -5.30
N ILE A 15 -8.95 8.20 -5.55
CA ILE A 15 -8.24 8.96 -4.52
C ILE A 15 -8.93 10.33 -4.39
N PRO A 16 -9.46 10.68 -3.21
CA PRO A 16 -10.28 11.88 -3.06
C PRO A 16 -9.44 13.15 -3.23
N SER A 17 -10.03 14.21 -3.77
CA SER A 17 -9.31 15.45 -4.14
C SER A 17 -8.62 16.14 -2.96
N ASN A 18 -9.08 15.92 -1.73
CA ASN A 18 -8.46 16.43 -0.52
C ASN A 18 -7.28 15.58 0.00
N ALA A 19 -6.93 14.47 -0.67
CA ALA A 19 -5.80 13.65 -0.30
C ALA A 19 -4.49 14.42 -0.47
N GLN A 20 -3.69 14.43 0.59
CA GLN A 20 -2.37 15.05 0.63
C GLN A 20 -1.40 14.25 -0.22
N PHE A 21 -0.83 14.91 -1.24
CA PHE A 21 0.16 14.34 -2.14
C PHE A 21 1.57 14.53 -1.60
N SER A 22 2.41 13.49 -1.74
CA SER A 22 3.85 13.59 -1.53
C SER A 22 4.62 12.77 -2.55
N GLU A 23 5.78 13.27 -2.95
CA GLU A 23 6.71 12.60 -3.85
C GLU A 23 8.08 12.47 -3.16
N ASP A 24 8.56 11.22 -3.05
CA ASP A 24 9.86 10.89 -2.49
C ASP A 24 10.78 10.30 -3.58
N HIS A 25 11.99 10.84 -3.68
CA HIS A 25 13.08 10.22 -4.43
C HIS A 25 13.92 9.39 -3.47
N ARG A 26 13.67 8.08 -3.40
CA ARG A 26 14.47 7.16 -2.60
C ARG A 26 15.68 6.70 -3.41
N VAL A 27 16.68 6.16 -2.72
CA VAL A 27 17.90 5.63 -3.38
C VAL A 27 17.50 4.57 -4.41
N GLY A 28 17.55 4.94 -5.69
CA GLY A 28 17.26 4.06 -6.83
C GLY A 28 15.78 3.92 -7.24
N TYR A 29 14.83 4.62 -6.63
CA TYR A 29 13.43 4.59 -7.10
C TYR A 29 12.59 5.81 -6.67
N ARG A 30 11.62 6.17 -7.52
CA ARG A 30 10.58 7.18 -7.24
C ARG A 30 9.41 6.55 -6.50
N GLN A 31 8.87 7.24 -5.50
CA GLN A 31 7.67 6.85 -4.76
C GLN A 31 6.71 8.04 -4.69
N ILE A 32 5.44 7.79 -4.98
CA ILE A 32 4.35 8.76 -4.84
C ILE A 32 3.39 8.24 -3.77
N SER A 33 2.91 9.12 -2.91
CA SER A 33 1.90 8.76 -1.90
C SER A 33 0.76 9.77 -1.88
N PHE A 34 -0.45 9.27 -1.64
CA PHE A 34 -1.64 10.06 -1.35
C PHE A 34 -2.19 9.63 0.01
N HIS A 35 -2.34 10.58 0.91
CA HIS A 35 -2.84 10.35 2.27
C HIS A 35 -4.16 11.07 2.49
N TRP A 36 -5.15 10.37 3.03
CA TRP A 36 -6.42 10.97 3.43
C TRP A 36 -7.02 10.24 4.61
N GLU A 37 -7.99 10.87 5.26
CA GLU A 37 -8.78 10.25 6.32
C GLU A 37 -10.23 10.11 5.87
N ASP A 38 -10.84 8.97 6.17
CA ASP A 38 -12.26 8.72 5.93
C ASP A 38 -12.80 7.71 6.93
N ALA A 39 -14.00 7.96 7.49
CA ALA A 39 -14.65 7.13 8.49
C ALA A 39 -13.75 6.67 9.66
N GLY A 40 -12.84 7.53 10.12
CA GLY A 40 -11.87 7.26 11.19
C GLY A 40 -10.65 6.44 10.76
N TRP A 41 -10.57 6.02 9.50
CA TRP A 41 -9.41 5.36 8.93
C TRP A 41 -8.49 6.37 8.25
N GLN A 42 -7.19 6.17 8.40
CA GLN A 42 -6.14 6.89 7.71
C GLN A 42 -5.67 6.04 6.53
N TYR A 43 -5.94 6.48 5.31
CA TYR A 43 -5.60 5.78 4.08
C TYR A 43 -4.27 6.27 3.50
N ASN A 44 -3.55 5.36 2.83
CA ASN A 44 -2.34 5.65 2.08
C ASN A 44 -2.37 4.86 0.76
N ALA A 45 -2.56 5.56 -0.36
CA ALA A 45 -2.33 5.00 -1.69
C ALA A 45 -0.90 5.33 -2.11
N ARG A 46 -0.09 4.29 -2.29
CA ARG A 46 1.32 4.42 -2.64
C ARG A 46 1.59 3.82 -3.99
N TRP A 47 2.14 4.64 -4.87
CA TRP A 47 2.79 4.17 -6.07
C TRP A 47 4.30 4.12 -5.86
N HIS A 48 4.94 3.09 -6.40
CA HIS A 48 6.39 3.03 -6.42
C HIS A 48 6.86 2.52 -7.78
N GLN A 49 7.93 3.14 -8.28
CA GLN A 49 8.72 2.61 -9.38
C GLN A 49 9.28 1.24 -8.96
N GLN A 50 9.58 0.39 -9.96
CA GLN A 50 10.27 -0.88 -9.72
C GLN A 50 11.48 -0.67 -8.81
N LEU A 51 11.53 -1.42 -7.70
CA LEU A 51 12.69 -1.42 -6.83
C LEU A 51 13.82 -2.21 -7.51
N PRO A 52 15.06 -1.69 -7.57
CA PRO A 52 16.17 -2.38 -8.23
C PRO A 52 16.44 -3.81 -7.71
N THR A 53 16.14 -4.07 -6.43
CA THR A 53 16.37 -5.35 -5.77
C THR A 53 15.12 -6.25 -5.67
N ALA A 54 13.97 -5.80 -6.17
CA ALA A 54 12.74 -6.59 -6.08
C ALA A 54 12.77 -7.76 -7.05
N THR A 55 12.59 -8.97 -6.52
CA THR A 55 12.57 -10.22 -7.30
C THR A 55 11.16 -10.67 -7.71
N LEU A 56 10.12 -10.23 -6.97
CA LEU A 56 8.73 -10.63 -7.21
C LEU A 56 7.92 -9.58 -7.98
N ILE A 57 7.98 -8.33 -7.52
CA ILE A 57 7.25 -7.19 -8.10
C ILE A 57 8.27 -6.35 -8.87
N THR A 58 8.58 -6.80 -10.09
CA THR A 58 9.59 -6.23 -10.99
C THR A 58 9.04 -5.14 -11.89
N TYR A 59 7.94 -4.51 -11.50
CA TYR A 59 7.22 -3.51 -12.28
C TYR A 59 6.72 -2.39 -11.37
N PRO A 60 6.47 -1.18 -11.90
CA PRO A 60 5.80 -0.14 -11.13
C PRO A 60 4.43 -0.59 -10.66
N SER A 61 4.11 -0.36 -9.40
CA SER A 61 2.87 -0.84 -8.80
C SER A 61 2.28 0.12 -7.78
N TRP A 62 0.99 -0.06 -7.55
CA TRP A 62 0.19 0.58 -6.53
C TRP A 62 -0.08 -0.38 -5.37
N GLN A 63 -0.08 0.17 -4.16
CA GLN A 63 -0.57 -0.47 -2.95
C GLN A 63 -1.49 0.51 -2.21
N LEU A 64 -2.59 0.01 -1.66
CA LEU A 64 -3.48 0.78 -0.81
C LEU A 64 -3.47 0.18 0.60
N SER A 65 -3.13 1.00 1.59
CA SER A 65 -3.22 0.62 3.00
C SER A 65 -4.12 1.58 3.78
N ARG A 66 -4.59 1.11 4.94
CA ARG A 66 -5.34 1.93 5.88
C ARG A 66 -5.01 1.60 7.33
N VAL A 67 -5.11 2.59 8.19
CA VAL A 67 -4.87 2.48 9.63
C VAL A 67 -6.08 2.98 10.38
N LEU A 68 -6.62 2.18 11.30
CA LEU A 68 -7.53 2.65 12.33
C LEU A 68 -6.70 2.89 13.60
N PRO A 69 -6.52 4.13 14.05
CA PRO A 69 -5.84 4.43 15.30
C PRO A 69 -6.49 3.70 16.47
N GLY A 70 -5.70 3.20 17.41
CA GLY A 70 -6.26 2.59 18.62
C GLY A 70 -6.88 3.63 19.54
N LYS A 71 -7.94 3.25 20.26
CA LYS A 71 -8.53 4.03 21.34
C LYS A 71 -8.35 3.28 22.66
N GLY A 72 -7.56 3.84 23.57
CA GLY A 72 -7.09 3.14 24.78
C GLY A 72 -8.09 3.05 25.94
N PHE A 73 -9.17 3.84 25.93
CA PHE A 73 -10.14 3.88 27.02
C PHE A 73 -11.55 4.30 26.56
N GLY A 74 -12.55 4.03 27.40
CA GLY A 74 -13.96 4.37 27.20
C GLY A 74 -14.77 3.34 26.40
N PRO A 75 -16.07 3.57 26.20
CA PRO A 75 -17.00 2.60 25.58
C PRO A 75 -16.66 2.19 24.14
N ALA A 76 -15.81 2.97 23.45
CA ALA A 76 -15.35 2.71 22.09
C ALA A 76 -13.87 2.29 22.03
N ALA A 77 -13.30 1.81 23.15
CA ALA A 77 -11.93 1.34 23.20
C ALA A 77 -11.71 0.20 22.20
N HIS A 78 -10.63 0.29 21.42
CA HIS A 78 -10.27 -0.72 20.44
C HIS A 78 -8.78 -0.64 20.13
N GLN A 79 -8.21 -1.77 19.72
CA GLN A 79 -6.81 -1.84 19.31
C GLN A 79 -6.61 -1.17 17.94
N ARG A 80 -5.40 -0.65 17.73
CA ARG A 80 -4.96 -0.16 16.42
C ARG A 80 -5.08 -1.29 15.39
N ARG A 81 -5.66 -0.99 14.22
CA ARG A 81 -5.67 -1.90 13.06
C ARG A 81 -4.88 -1.30 11.92
N GLU A 82 -4.11 -2.12 11.23
CA GLU A 82 -3.36 -1.73 10.03
C GLU A 82 -3.62 -2.79 8.96
N GLU A 83 -4.14 -2.36 7.82
CA GLU A 83 -4.64 -3.22 6.76
C GLU A 83 -4.11 -2.78 5.40
N VAL A 84 -4.10 -3.71 4.45
CA VAL A 84 -3.74 -3.49 3.06
C VAL A 84 -4.77 -4.17 2.16
N LEU A 85 -5.12 -3.51 1.07
CA LEU A 85 -6.06 -4.05 0.09
C LEU A 85 -5.35 -5.11 -0.75
N VAL A 86 -5.93 -6.31 -0.82
CA VAL A 86 -5.41 -7.47 -1.55
C VAL A 86 -6.49 -8.02 -2.46
N GLY A 87 -6.46 -7.64 -3.74
CA GLY A 87 -7.64 -7.76 -4.60
C GLY A 87 -8.76 -6.85 -4.09
N ASP A 88 -9.84 -7.45 -3.60
CA ASP A 88 -11.05 -6.80 -3.10
C ASP A 88 -11.19 -6.85 -1.56
N GLN A 89 -10.22 -7.45 -0.87
CA GLN A 89 -10.28 -7.67 0.57
C GLN A 89 -9.22 -6.90 1.33
N TRP A 90 -9.60 -6.34 2.48
CA TRP A 90 -8.67 -5.76 3.43
C TRP A 90 -8.09 -6.86 4.32
N LEU A 91 -6.77 -7.06 4.22
CA LEU A 91 -6.05 -8.03 5.04
C LEU A 91 -5.13 -7.33 6.04
N PRO A 92 -4.87 -7.92 7.21
CA PRO A 92 -3.92 -7.36 8.18
C PRO A 92 -2.54 -7.16 7.55
N MET A 93 -1.98 -5.96 7.68
CA MET A 93 -0.64 -5.64 7.14
C MET A 93 0.44 -6.57 7.68
N ARG A 94 0.30 -7.05 8.92
CA ARG A 94 1.20 -8.04 9.53
C ARG A 94 1.31 -9.32 8.69
N GLN A 95 0.23 -9.78 8.06
CA GLN A 95 0.24 -10.96 7.21
C GLN A 95 1.07 -10.72 5.95
N ILE A 96 0.94 -9.55 5.32
CA ILE A 96 1.71 -9.19 4.12
C ILE A 96 3.19 -8.99 4.44
N ARG A 97 3.50 -8.36 5.58
CA ARG A 97 4.88 -8.26 6.11
C ARG A 97 5.48 -9.64 6.36
N TYR A 98 4.71 -10.57 6.93
CA TYR A 98 5.17 -11.95 7.15
C TYR A 98 5.48 -12.68 5.82
N CYS A 99 4.61 -12.54 4.81
CA CYS A 99 4.85 -13.11 3.48
C CYS A 99 6.13 -12.53 2.85
N ALA A 100 6.35 -11.21 2.95
CA ALA A 100 7.53 -10.54 2.42
C ALA A 100 8.83 -11.02 3.11
N LEU A 101 8.79 -11.22 4.43
CA LEU A 101 9.91 -11.80 5.19
C LEU A 101 10.24 -13.22 4.73
N ARG A 102 9.22 -14.04 4.46
CA ARG A 102 9.44 -15.41 3.95
C ARG A 102 9.98 -15.43 2.54
N LEU A 103 9.54 -14.50 1.68
CA LEU A 103 10.09 -14.32 0.34
C LEU A 103 11.58 -13.97 0.42
N ALA A 104 11.94 -13.01 1.28
CA ALA A 104 13.34 -12.61 1.47
C ALA A 104 14.23 -13.77 1.98
N LYS A 105 13.66 -14.72 2.71
CA LYS A 105 14.33 -15.95 3.16
C LYS A 105 14.32 -17.09 2.14
N GLY A 106 13.67 -16.92 0.99
CA GLY A 106 13.55 -17.97 -0.04
C GLY A 106 12.62 -19.13 0.33
N VAL A 107 11.75 -18.96 1.34
CA VAL A 107 10.85 -20.02 1.85
C VAL A 107 9.36 -19.70 1.69
N ALA A 108 9.03 -18.64 0.93
CA ALA A 108 7.64 -18.28 0.69
C ALA A 108 6.90 -19.36 -0.11
N THR A 109 5.69 -19.69 0.31
CA THR A 109 4.81 -20.60 -0.43
C THR A 109 4.17 -19.90 -1.63
N SER A 110 3.66 -20.67 -2.59
CA SER A 110 2.93 -20.12 -3.74
C SER A 110 1.75 -19.23 -3.35
N GLN A 111 1.06 -19.55 -2.25
CA GLN A 111 -0.04 -18.74 -1.72
C GLN A 111 0.46 -17.40 -1.16
N GLU A 112 1.59 -17.40 -0.44
CA GLU A 112 2.21 -16.18 0.09
C GLU A 112 2.71 -15.27 -1.04
N LEU A 113 3.29 -15.86 -2.10
CA LEU A 113 3.67 -15.12 -3.31
C LEU A 113 2.45 -14.50 -4.01
N MET A 114 1.33 -15.22 -4.07
CA MET A 114 0.09 -14.71 -4.64
C MET A 114 -0.49 -13.56 -3.82
N LEU A 115 -0.47 -13.65 -2.49
CA LEU A 115 -0.89 -12.55 -1.61
C LEU A 115 -0.06 -11.29 -1.85
N LEU A 116 1.27 -11.45 -1.94
CA LEU A 116 2.17 -10.32 -2.24
C LEU A 116 1.89 -9.69 -3.61
N LYS A 117 1.64 -10.50 -4.64
CA LYS A 117 1.27 -9.99 -5.98
C LYS A 117 -0.07 -9.27 -5.95
N ARG A 118 -1.08 -9.82 -5.29
CA ARG A 118 -2.42 -9.20 -5.20
C ARG A 118 -2.44 -7.93 -4.34
N ALA A 119 -1.49 -7.78 -3.43
CA ALA A 119 -1.28 -6.54 -2.66
C ALA A 119 -0.59 -5.43 -3.48
N HIS A 120 -0.10 -5.73 -4.69
CA HIS A 120 0.59 -4.79 -5.58
C HIS A 120 -0.06 -4.81 -6.96
N VAL A 121 -0.96 -3.85 -7.20
CA VAL A 121 -1.62 -3.75 -8.51
C VAL A 121 -0.66 -3.08 -9.48
N ARG A 122 -0.39 -3.73 -10.62
CA ARG A 122 0.50 -3.19 -11.66
C ARG A 122 -0.02 -1.82 -12.11
N ALA A 123 0.86 -0.83 -12.13
CA ALA A 123 0.53 0.46 -12.70
C ALA A 123 0.56 0.38 -14.23
N SER A 124 -0.50 0.86 -14.87
CA SER A 124 -0.59 1.03 -16.31
C SER A 124 -0.24 2.48 -16.65
N PHE A 125 0.94 2.69 -17.22
CA PHE A 125 1.37 3.95 -17.84
C PHE A 125 1.36 3.82 -19.35
#